data_AF-A0A0F3RV48-F1
#
_entry.id   AF-A0A0F3RV48-F1
#
_cell.length_a   1.000
_cell.length_b   1.000
_cell.length_c   1.000
_cell.angle_alpha   90.00
_cell.angle_beta   90.00
_cell.angle_gamma   90.00
#
_symmetry.space_group_name_H-M   'P 1'
#
loop_
_entity.id
_entity.type
_entity.pdbx_description
1 polymer ?
#
loop_
_entity_poly.entity_id
_entity_poly.type
_entity_poly.pdbx_seq_one_letter_code
_entity_poly.pdbx_strand_id
1 'polypeptide(L)'
;MAFHRIFVLDLAGLGLGEAADANRFQAVGADTLGHVAVSWPGQLNLPTLQRLGLGNIRIDDPIVGIPPVEQPHGFFGRLSMAAQGNRRTTGLREMWDYAGDIRTENVFTTLTAAGYSVTLAGPFLSYLATQTPAERFQVGSNQAAFQILYDRLNDPVSGLTYVVLPEFRFAGEQQDVDAFAGALVDTDRYLEQAIHDLGANDLLIVTSTHAADPTFGVTPTREYLPLLAYSPSRQTGHALGIRRTLADVGATVLENYGVATVTAGHSLLNEITQI
;
A
#
# COMPACT_ATOMS: atom_id res chain seq x y z
N MET A 1 -5.19 -21.23 -5.71
CA MET A 1 -5.20 -19.78 -5.97
C MET A 1 -6.58 -19.24 -5.67
N ALA A 2 -6.66 -18.24 -4.77
CA ALA A 2 -7.92 -17.65 -4.34
C ALA A 2 -8.33 -16.46 -5.23
N PHE A 3 -7.34 -15.67 -5.67
CA PHE A 3 -7.51 -14.51 -6.53
C PHE A 3 -6.72 -14.68 -7.82
N HIS A 4 -7.36 -14.39 -8.95
CA HIS A 4 -6.78 -14.51 -10.28
C HIS A 4 -5.79 -13.39 -10.59
N ARG A 5 -6.06 -12.17 -10.10
CA ARG A 5 -5.18 -11.00 -10.21
C ARG A 5 -5.07 -10.33 -8.85
N ILE A 6 -3.89 -9.81 -8.56
CA ILE A 6 -3.66 -8.98 -7.37
C ILE A 6 -3.14 -7.62 -7.82
N PHE A 7 -3.78 -6.58 -7.34
CA PHE A 7 -3.39 -5.19 -7.54
C PHE A 7 -2.91 -4.63 -6.19
N VAL A 8 -1.69 -4.12 -6.14
CA VAL A 8 -1.14 -3.48 -4.96
C VAL A 8 -0.88 -2.01 -5.28
N LEU A 9 -1.62 -1.12 -4.64
CA LEU A 9 -1.49 0.33 -4.75
C LEU A 9 -0.71 0.86 -3.54
N ASP A 10 0.48 1.38 -3.78
CA ASP A 10 1.38 1.95 -2.78
C ASP A 10 1.29 3.48 -2.79
N LEU A 11 0.76 4.02 -1.70
CA LEU A 11 0.61 5.45 -1.42
C LEU A 11 1.93 6.11 -0.99
N ALA A 12 3.03 5.37 -0.93
CA ALA A 12 4.44 5.80 -0.91
C ALA A 12 4.71 7.19 -0.33
N GLY A 13 4.36 7.35 0.94
CA GLY A 13 4.41 8.61 1.68
C GLY A 13 3.32 8.72 2.75
N LEU A 14 2.21 7.96 2.63
CA LEU A 14 1.14 7.99 3.62
C LEU A 14 1.49 7.16 4.88
N GLY A 15 1.53 7.83 6.03
CA GLY A 15 1.60 7.24 7.37
C GLY A 15 0.33 7.48 8.21
N LEU A 16 0.19 6.72 9.30
CA LEU A 16 -0.96 6.71 10.22
C LEU A 16 -0.56 6.98 11.68
N GLY A 17 0.49 7.76 11.92
CA GLY A 17 1.00 8.03 13.25
C GLY A 17 2.27 7.24 13.58
N GLU A 18 3.05 7.79 14.51
CA GLU A 18 4.39 7.31 14.85
C GLU A 18 4.44 5.81 15.16
N ALA A 19 5.46 5.13 14.64
CA ALA A 19 5.71 3.73 14.98
C ALA A 19 6.33 3.64 16.38
N ALA A 20 6.27 2.45 17.00
CA ALA A 20 6.82 2.21 18.34
C ALA A 20 8.32 2.52 18.47
N ASP A 21 9.07 2.56 17.37
CA ASP A 21 10.50 2.85 17.31
C ASP A 21 10.85 4.21 16.67
N ALA A 22 9.87 5.12 16.57
CA ALA A 22 10.03 6.44 15.94
C ALA A 22 11.11 7.32 16.57
N ASN A 23 11.37 7.14 17.87
CA ASN A 23 12.44 7.81 18.61
C ASN A 23 13.85 7.58 18.03
N ARG A 24 14.07 6.46 17.33
CA ARG A 24 15.34 6.15 16.68
C ARG A 24 15.57 6.94 15.39
N PHE A 25 14.52 7.58 14.86
CA PHE A 25 14.51 8.23 13.55
C PHE A 25 14.10 9.71 13.61
N GLN A 26 14.12 10.33 14.80
CA GLN A 26 13.70 11.71 15.01
C GLN A 26 12.27 12.00 14.53
N ALA A 27 11.41 10.97 14.57
CA ALA A 27 10.04 11.03 14.07
C ALA A 27 9.00 10.91 15.19
N VAL A 28 9.39 11.24 16.44
CA VAL A 28 8.45 11.21 17.57
C VAL A 28 7.36 12.25 17.34
N GLY A 29 6.11 11.83 17.44
CA GLY A 29 4.92 12.63 17.17
C GLY A 29 4.56 12.75 15.69
N ALA A 30 5.25 12.08 14.77
CA ALA A 30 4.88 12.12 13.35
C ALA A 30 3.51 11.48 13.15
N ASP A 31 2.66 12.10 12.33
CA ASP A 31 1.34 11.60 11.99
C ASP A 31 0.89 12.18 10.65
N THR A 32 1.37 11.58 9.57
CA THR A 32 1.17 12.10 8.21
C THR A 32 -0.31 12.37 7.93
N LEU A 33 -1.17 11.35 8.02
CA LEU A 33 -2.58 11.52 7.68
C LEU A 33 -3.32 12.43 8.67
N GLY A 34 -3.03 12.31 9.98
CA GLY A 34 -3.68 13.14 10.99
C GLY A 34 -3.32 14.61 10.85
N HIS A 35 -2.04 14.93 10.68
CA HIS A 35 -1.58 16.31 10.50
C HIS A 35 -2.08 16.92 9.19
N VAL A 36 -2.09 16.16 8.09
CA VAL A 36 -2.68 16.62 6.82
C VAL A 36 -4.17 16.91 6.99
N ALA A 37 -4.91 16.02 7.65
CA ALA A 37 -6.35 16.17 7.88
C ALA A 37 -6.71 17.40 8.75
N VAL A 38 -5.85 17.76 9.70
CA VAL A 38 -6.05 18.93 10.58
C VAL A 38 -5.58 20.23 9.91
N SER A 39 -4.48 20.18 9.15
CA SER A 39 -3.82 21.37 8.62
C SER A 39 -4.43 21.86 7.30
N TRP A 40 -5.06 20.97 6.53
CA TRP A 40 -5.72 21.37 5.29
C TRP A 40 -6.96 22.23 5.57
N PRO A 41 -7.11 23.42 4.96
CA PRO A 41 -8.27 24.28 5.20
C PRO A 41 -9.61 23.68 4.77
N GLY A 42 -9.57 22.72 3.82
CA GLY A 42 -10.72 21.92 3.44
C GLY A 42 -10.92 20.74 4.40
N GLN A 43 -12.17 20.34 4.62
CA GLN A 43 -12.42 19.09 5.33
C GLN A 43 -11.95 17.93 4.45
N LEU A 44 -10.93 17.19 4.89
CA LEU A 44 -10.44 16.01 4.19
C LEU A 44 -11.59 15.00 4.06
N ASN A 45 -11.98 14.70 2.82
CA ASN A 45 -13.08 13.82 2.51
C ASN A 45 -12.61 12.74 1.54
N LEU A 46 -12.44 11.52 2.06
CA LEU A 46 -11.94 10.36 1.32
C LEU A 46 -13.00 9.23 1.35
N PRO A 47 -14.17 9.42 0.71
CA PRO A 47 -15.30 8.50 0.85
C PRO A 47 -14.98 7.08 0.41
N THR A 48 -14.11 6.89 -0.58
CA THR A 48 -13.75 5.54 -1.05
C THR A 48 -12.88 4.81 -0.03
N LEU A 49 -11.80 5.44 0.42
CA LEU A 49 -10.93 4.89 1.46
C LEU A 49 -11.68 4.71 2.78
N GLN A 50 -12.60 5.62 3.10
CA GLN A 50 -13.49 5.49 4.26
C GLN A 50 -14.35 4.22 4.16
N ARG A 51 -15.03 3.99 3.02
CA ARG A 51 -15.81 2.75 2.77
C ARG A 51 -14.97 1.49 2.86
N LEU A 52 -13.69 1.56 2.47
CA LEU A 52 -12.74 0.46 2.62
C LEU A 52 -12.29 0.21 4.08
N GLY A 53 -12.58 1.14 5.00
CA GLY A 53 -12.26 1.00 6.41
C GLY A 53 -11.07 1.84 6.90
N LEU A 54 -10.60 2.85 6.14
CA LEU A 54 -9.50 3.73 6.58
C LEU A 54 -9.81 4.38 7.94
N GLY A 55 -11.03 4.91 8.11
CA GLY A 55 -11.48 5.51 9.37
C GLY A 55 -11.60 4.50 10.53
N ASN A 56 -11.67 3.21 10.23
CA ASN A 56 -11.76 2.14 11.23
C ASN A 56 -10.40 1.73 11.80
N ILE A 57 -9.28 2.16 11.19
CA ILE A 57 -7.93 1.77 11.63
C ILE A 57 -7.56 2.45 12.97
N ARG A 58 -7.98 3.70 13.18
CA ARG A 58 -7.65 4.50 14.37
C ARG A 58 -8.90 4.79 15.20
N ILE A 59 -9.35 3.81 15.98
CA ILE A 59 -10.55 3.97 16.81
C ILE A 59 -10.34 4.91 18.02
N ASP A 60 -9.15 4.85 18.63
CA ASP A 60 -8.82 5.62 19.84
C ASP A 60 -8.33 7.04 19.52
N ASP A 61 -7.97 7.30 18.26
CA ASP A 61 -7.44 8.57 17.79
C ASP A 61 -7.93 8.87 16.36
N PRO A 62 -9.22 9.24 16.20
CA PRO A 62 -9.88 9.29 14.91
C PRO A 62 -9.30 10.36 13.97
N ILE A 63 -9.25 10.03 12.67
CA ILE A 63 -8.81 10.96 11.64
C ILE A 63 -9.92 11.96 11.34
N VAL A 64 -9.63 13.25 11.43
CA VAL A 64 -10.58 14.33 11.13
C VAL A 64 -11.09 14.19 9.70
N GLY A 65 -12.42 14.23 9.52
CA GLY A 65 -13.06 14.13 8.21
C GLY A 65 -13.26 12.71 7.68
N ILE A 66 -12.69 11.69 8.33
CA ILE A 66 -12.79 10.28 7.89
C ILE A 66 -13.31 9.41 9.03
N PRO A 67 -14.62 9.50 9.39
CA PRO A 67 -15.17 8.72 10.48
C PRO A 67 -15.22 7.22 10.14
N PRO A 68 -15.18 6.33 11.14
CA PRO A 68 -15.33 4.89 10.92
C PRO A 68 -16.71 4.55 10.33
N VAL A 69 -16.77 3.44 9.59
CA VAL A 69 -18.03 2.88 9.05
C VAL A 69 -18.40 1.60 9.80
N GLU A 70 -19.70 1.35 10.01
CA GLU A 70 -20.17 0.15 10.72
C GLU A 70 -19.90 -1.14 9.93
N GLN A 71 -20.02 -1.08 8.60
CA GLN A 71 -19.84 -2.21 7.69
C GLN A 71 -18.81 -1.85 6.61
N PRO A 72 -17.51 -1.90 6.93
CA PRO A 72 -16.48 -1.63 5.95
C PRO A 72 -16.50 -2.69 4.85
N HIS A 73 -16.36 -2.24 3.61
CA HIS A 73 -16.28 -3.13 2.45
C HIS A 73 -14.93 -3.85 2.39
N GLY A 74 -13.88 -3.22 2.91
CA GLY A 74 -12.52 -3.74 2.91
C GLY A 74 -12.10 -4.26 4.28
N PHE A 75 -11.12 -5.17 4.26
CA PHE A 75 -10.35 -5.53 5.44
C PHE A 75 -9.34 -4.42 5.72
N PHE A 76 -9.14 -4.07 6.98
CA PHE A 76 -8.37 -2.88 7.33
C PHE A 76 -7.44 -3.12 8.53
N GLY A 77 -6.28 -2.50 8.51
CA GLY A 77 -5.31 -2.60 9.60
C GLY A 77 -4.13 -1.66 9.35
N ARG A 78 -3.05 -1.91 10.09
CA ARG A 78 -1.81 -1.15 9.92
C ARG A 78 -0.59 -2.06 9.86
N LEU A 79 0.40 -1.66 9.08
CA LEU A 79 1.70 -2.33 8.96
C LEU A 79 2.72 -1.58 9.80
N SER A 80 3.56 -2.33 10.50
CA SER A 80 4.77 -1.84 11.15
C SER A 80 5.99 -2.27 10.33
N MET A 81 6.98 -1.39 10.19
CA MET A 81 8.22 -1.72 9.51
C MET A 81 9.17 -2.46 10.46
N ALA A 82 9.53 -3.70 10.10
CA ALA A 82 10.45 -4.52 10.88
C ALA A 82 11.93 -4.16 10.63
N ALA A 83 12.23 -3.63 9.44
CA ALA A 83 13.58 -3.25 9.07
C ALA A 83 14.13 -2.15 9.98
N GLN A 84 15.43 -2.24 10.24
CA GLN A 84 16.16 -1.29 11.11
C GLN A 84 16.47 0.05 10.41
N GLY A 85 16.26 0.14 9.10
CA GLY A 85 16.43 1.38 8.33
C GLY A 85 15.09 2.10 8.13
N ASN A 86 15.14 3.37 7.70
CA ASN A 86 13.97 4.16 7.34
C ASN A 86 14.16 4.92 6.01
N ARG A 87 14.81 4.28 5.02
CA ARG A 87 14.96 4.87 3.69
C ARG A 87 13.75 4.47 2.83
N ARG A 88 13.45 5.24 1.78
CA ARG A 88 12.37 4.91 0.82
C ARG A 88 12.46 3.50 0.25
N THR A 89 13.69 3.03 0.01
CA THR A 89 13.95 1.67 -0.50
C THR A 89 13.84 0.59 0.57
N THR A 90 13.85 0.95 1.86
CA THR A 90 13.77 -0.01 2.96
C THR A 90 12.43 -0.73 2.96
N GLY A 91 11.31 0.00 2.92
CA GLY A 91 9.99 -0.61 2.92
C GLY A 91 9.69 -1.38 1.63
N LEU A 92 10.17 -0.91 0.48
CA LEU A 92 10.09 -1.66 -0.78
C LEU A 92 10.77 -3.03 -0.68
N ARG A 93 12.01 -3.06 -0.18
CA ARG A 93 12.73 -4.33 0.01
C ARG A 93 12.09 -5.19 1.07
N GLU A 94 11.62 -4.61 2.18
CA GLU A 94 10.94 -5.40 3.21
C GLU A 94 9.64 -6.04 2.68
N MET A 95 8.88 -5.32 1.86
CA MET A 95 7.64 -5.83 1.29
C MET A 95 7.86 -6.97 0.29
N TRP A 96 8.93 -6.89 -0.50
CA TRP A 96 9.09 -7.70 -1.71
C TRP A 96 10.28 -8.66 -1.71
N ASP A 97 11.31 -8.44 -0.89
CA ASP A 97 12.45 -9.36 -0.75
C ASP A 97 12.19 -10.38 0.36
N TYR A 98 12.69 -11.60 0.19
CA TYR A 98 12.69 -12.63 1.23
C TYR A 98 13.97 -13.49 1.17
N ALA A 99 14.25 -14.21 2.26
CA ALA A 99 15.40 -15.09 2.32
C ALA A 99 15.13 -16.40 1.55
N GLY A 100 15.83 -16.58 0.42
CA GLY A 100 15.93 -17.88 -0.25
C GLY A 100 17.11 -18.69 0.27
N ASP A 101 17.29 -19.89 -0.26
CA ASP A 101 18.28 -20.87 0.25
C ASP A 101 19.74 -20.40 0.09
N ILE A 102 20.04 -19.73 -1.03
CA ILE A 102 21.41 -19.36 -1.42
C ILE A 102 21.61 -17.84 -1.44
N ARG A 103 20.53 -17.09 -1.67
CA ARG A 103 20.55 -15.63 -1.83
C ARG A 103 19.19 -15.05 -1.48
N THR A 104 19.15 -13.73 -1.31
CA THR A 104 17.90 -12.99 -1.30
C THR A 104 17.15 -13.20 -2.60
N GLU A 105 15.89 -13.58 -2.49
CA GLU A 105 14.93 -13.67 -3.58
C GLU A 105 13.92 -12.52 -3.46
N ASN A 106 13.10 -12.33 -4.49
CA ASN A 106 12.01 -11.37 -4.43
C ASN A 106 10.76 -11.91 -5.12
N VAL A 107 9.62 -11.42 -4.65
CA VAL A 107 8.28 -11.85 -5.08
C VAL A 107 8.12 -11.73 -6.60
N PHE A 108 8.61 -10.67 -7.23
CA PHE A 108 8.46 -10.44 -8.67
C PHE A 108 9.16 -11.51 -9.52
N THR A 109 10.39 -11.87 -9.13
CA THR A 109 11.17 -12.89 -9.84
C THR A 109 10.52 -14.26 -9.67
N THR A 110 10.01 -14.55 -8.49
CA THR A 110 9.35 -15.82 -8.17
C THR A 110 8.04 -15.99 -8.94
N LEU A 111 7.20 -14.96 -9.02
CA LEU A 111 5.98 -15.01 -9.82
C LEU A 111 6.27 -15.19 -11.31
N THR A 112 7.20 -14.41 -11.85
CA THR A 112 7.55 -14.49 -13.28
C THR A 112 8.17 -15.83 -13.64
N ALA A 113 9.01 -16.41 -12.77
CA ALA A 113 9.56 -17.76 -12.95
C ALA A 113 8.48 -18.85 -12.95
N ALA A 114 7.38 -18.63 -12.22
CA ALA A 114 6.21 -19.53 -12.20
C ALA A 114 5.23 -19.27 -13.36
N GLY A 115 5.50 -18.31 -14.25
CA GLY A 115 4.69 -18.01 -15.43
C GLY A 115 3.57 -17.00 -15.21
N TYR A 116 3.52 -16.32 -14.05
CA TYR A 116 2.57 -15.24 -13.80
C TYR A 116 3.07 -13.91 -14.33
N SER A 117 2.15 -13.05 -14.78
CA SER A 117 2.50 -11.69 -15.20
C SER A 117 2.86 -10.84 -13.99
N VAL A 118 3.85 -9.95 -14.16
CA VAL A 118 4.18 -8.94 -13.16
C VAL A 118 4.34 -7.60 -13.86
N THR A 119 3.49 -6.65 -13.50
CA THR A 119 3.54 -5.26 -13.96
C THR A 119 3.93 -4.36 -12.79
N LEU A 120 4.95 -3.53 -12.99
CA LEU A 120 5.45 -2.56 -12.02
C LEU A 120 5.30 -1.16 -12.60
N ALA A 121 4.58 -0.27 -11.93
CA ALA A 121 4.44 1.12 -12.33
C ALA A 121 4.85 2.04 -11.19
N GLY A 122 5.66 3.05 -11.47
CA GLY A 122 6.03 4.03 -10.45
C GLY A 122 7.07 5.04 -10.91
N PRO A 123 7.48 5.97 -10.03
CA PRO A 123 8.61 6.84 -10.30
C PRO A 123 9.90 6.03 -10.46
N PHE A 124 10.97 6.66 -10.93
CA PHE A 124 12.27 6.00 -10.98
C PHE A 124 12.72 5.59 -9.57
N LEU A 125 12.71 4.28 -9.34
CA LEU A 125 13.18 3.64 -8.12
C LEU A 125 14.16 2.56 -8.56
N SER A 126 15.43 2.69 -8.17
CA SER A 126 16.49 1.75 -8.61
C SER A 126 16.12 0.30 -8.33
N TYR A 127 15.44 0.04 -7.21
CA TYR A 127 14.92 -1.28 -6.87
C TYR A 127 13.95 -1.82 -7.92
N LEU A 128 12.93 -1.06 -8.34
CA LEU A 128 11.96 -1.51 -9.36
C LEU A 128 12.58 -1.54 -10.77
N ALA A 129 13.46 -0.59 -11.07
CA ALA A 129 14.14 -0.47 -12.36
C ALA A 129 15.10 -1.64 -12.67
N THR A 130 15.40 -2.50 -11.71
CA THR A 130 16.24 -3.71 -11.91
C THR A 130 15.45 -5.01 -11.94
N GLN A 131 14.13 -4.98 -11.78
CA GLN A 131 13.31 -6.20 -11.73
C GLN A 131 12.99 -6.70 -13.14
N THR A 132 13.78 -7.64 -13.64
CA THR A 132 13.51 -8.37 -14.89
C THR A 132 13.16 -9.83 -14.56
N PRO A 133 12.23 -10.48 -15.28
CA PRO A 133 11.59 -10.06 -16.54
C PRO A 133 10.26 -9.29 -16.39
N ALA A 134 9.95 -8.70 -15.22
CA ALA A 134 8.72 -7.92 -15.04
C ALA A 134 8.57 -6.76 -16.05
N GLU A 135 7.33 -6.48 -16.45
CA GLU A 135 6.98 -5.31 -17.26
C GLU A 135 7.02 -4.06 -16.38
N ARG A 136 7.70 -3.00 -16.84
CA ARG A 136 8.00 -1.83 -16.00
C ARG A 136 7.63 -0.54 -16.71
N PHE A 137 6.87 0.31 -16.00
CA PHE A 137 6.43 1.61 -16.46
C PHE A 137 6.95 2.70 -15.52
N GLN A 138 7.75 3.62 -16.05
CA GLN A 138 8.15 4.80 -15.30
C GLN A 138 7.11 5.90 -15.48
N VAL A 139 6.50 6.33 -14.39
CA VAL A 139 5.43 7.34 -14.37
C VAL A 139 5.80 8.53 -13.48
N GLY A 140 5.35 9.72 -13.87
CA GLY A 140 5.67 10.98 -13.19
C GLY A 140 4.56 11.55 -12.31
N SER A 141 3.33 11.03 -12.39
CA SER A 141 2.15 11.52 -11.67
C SER A 141 1.27 10.37 -11.19
N ASN A 142 0.41 10.65 -10.21
CA ASN A 142 -0.58 9.69 -9.73
C ASN A 142 -1.57 9.32 -10.84
N GLN A 143 -2.00 10.30 -11.64
CA GLN A 143 -2.87 10.07 -12.79
C GLN A 143 -2.26 9.06 -13.78
N ALA A 144 -0.98 9.22 -14.14
CA ALA A 144 -0.31 8.30 -15.05
C ALA A 144 -0.15 6.90 -14.43
N ALA A 145 0.08 6.82 -13.12
CA ALA A 145 0.14 5.54 -12.40
C ALA A 145 -1.21 4.82 -12.42
N PHE A 146 -2.31 5.54 -12.18
CA PHE A 146 -3.67 5.00 -12.28
C PHE A 146 -4.04 4.60 -13.72
N GLN A 147 -3.54 5.30 -14.74
CA GLN A 147 -3.75 4.86 -16.12
C GLN A 147 -3.20 3.45 -16.36
N ILE A 148 -1.99 3.15 -15.86
CA ILE A 148 -1.43 1.79 -15.93
C ILE A 148 -2.30 0.80 -15.15
N LEU A 149 -2.79 1.18 -13.97
CA LEU A 149 -3.71 0.34 -13.20
C LEU A 149 -4.98 0.00 -13.98
N TYR A 150 -5.62 0.99 -14.61
CA TYR A 150 -6.82 0.80 -15.44
C TYR A 150 -6.53 -0.08 -16.67
N ASP A 151 -5.38 0.10 -17.30
CA ASP A 151 -4.98 -0.74 -18.43
C ASP A 151 -4.81 -2.21 -18.01
N ARG A 152 -4.33 -2.47 -16.78
CA ARG A 152 -4.21 -3.82 -16.21
C ARG A 152 -5.53 -4.39 -15.68
N LEU A 153 -6.44 -3.54 -15.20
CA LEU A 153 -7.80 -3.97 -14.84
C LEU A 153 -8.58 -4.51 -16.04
N ASN A 154 -8.28 -4.02 -17.25
CA ASN A 154 -8.85 -4.52 -18.51
C ASN A 154 -8.13 -5.75 -19.09
N ASP A 155 -6.99 -6.16 -18.51
CA ASP A 155 -6.21 -7.30 -18.99
C ASP A 155 -6.52 -8.56 -18.15
N PRO A 156 -7.09 -9.63 -18.75
CA PRO A 156 -7.47 -10.84 -18.00
C PRO A 156 -6.27 -11.71 -17.59
N VAL A 157 -5.03 -11.33 -17.92
CA VAL A 157 -3.84 -12.10 -17.56
C VAL A 157 -3.68 -12.20 -16.04
N SER A 158 -3.41 -13.42 -15.56
CA SER A 158 -3.18 -13.70 -14.13
C SER A 158 -1.83 -13.14 -13.68
N GLY A 159 -1.79 -12.48 -12.54
CA GLY A 159 -0.54 -11.91 -12.04
C GLY A 159 -0.66 -10.77 -11.05
N LEU A 160 0.49 -10.17 -10.77
CA LEU A 160 0.63 -9.04 -9.85
C LEU A 160 0.78 -7.74 -10.64
N THR A 161 -0.03 -6.74 -10.32
CA THR A 161 0.19 -5.36 -10.71
C THR A 161 0.53 -4.54 -9.46
N TYR A 162 1.73 -3.98 -9.40
CA TYR A 162 2.19 -3.13 -8.30
C TYR A 162 2.40 -1.70 -8.80
N VAL A 163 1.69 -0.75 -8.19
CA VAL A 163 1.66 0.65 -8.61
C VAL A 163 2.07 1.54 -7.44
N VAL A 164 3.12 2.34 -7.63
CA VAL A 164 3.65 3.29 -6.65
C VAL A 164 3.26 4.70 -7.06
N LEU A 165 2.54 5.41 -6.19
CA LEU A 165 2.06 6.77 -6.43
C LEU A 165 3.16 7.80 -6.12
N PRO A 166 3.66 8.56 -7.12
CA PRO A 166 4.84 9.40 -6.94
C PRO A 166 4.60 10.69 -6.13
N GLU A 167 3.38 11.21 -6.07
CA GLU A 167 3.12 12.58 -5.60
C GLU A 167 3.22 12.71 -4.07
N PHE A 168 2.84 11.68 -3.30
CA PHE A 168 2.91 11.74 -1.83
C PHE A 168 4.33 11.95 -1.32
N ARG A 169 5.30 11.23 -1.90
CA ARG A 169 6.72 11.47 -1.62
C ARG A 169 7.09 12.93 -1.89
N PHE A 170 6.72 13.46 -3.06
CA PHE A 170 7.12 14.81 -3.44
C PHE A 170 6.52 15.87 -2.52
N ALA A 171 5.24 15.74 -2.16
CA ALA A 171 4.57 16.62 -1.22
C ALA A 171 5.22 16.55 0.18
N GLY A 172 5.52 15.34 0.69
CA GLY A 172 6.21 15.17 1.96
C GLY A 172 7.63 15.74 1.97
N GLU A 173 8.41 15.53 0.89
CA GLU A 173 9.76 16.09 0.74
C GLU A 173 9.79 17.61 0.63
N GLN A 174 8.74 18.20 0.06
CA GLN A 174 8.57 19.65 -0.07
C GLN A 174 7.86 20.28 1.12
N GLN A 175 7.45 19.47 2.11
CA GLN A 175 6.66 19.92 3.27
C GLN A 175 5.37 20.66 2.86
N ASP A 176 4.74 20.17 1.79
CA ASP A 176 3.57 20.78 1.18
C ASP A 176 2.30 20.00 1.58
N VAL A 177 1.63 20.49 2.61
CA VAL A 177 0.38 19.93 3.14
C VAL A 177 -0.74 19.98 2.09
N ASP A 178 -0.85 21.08 1.35
CA ASP A 178 -1.93 21.29 0.38
C ASP A 178 -1.78 20.34 -0.81
N ALA A 179 -0.56 20.16 -1.32
CA ALA A 179 -0.26 19.18 -2.36
C ALA A 179 -0.51 17.75 -1.88
N PHE A 180 -0.17 17.44 -0.61
CA PHE A 180 -0.42 16.12 -0.05
C PHE A 180 -1.92 15.82 0.05
N ALA A 181 -2.71 16.77 0.57
CA ALA A 181 -4.16 16.65 0.69
C ALA A 181 -4.83 16.54 -0.68
N GLY A 182 -4.43 17.37 -1.65
CA GLY A 182 -4.90 17.30 -3.02
C GLY A 182 -4.64 15.93 -3.66
N ALA A 183 -3.43 15.39 -3.49
CA ALA A 183 -3.07 14.06 -3.97
C ALA A 183 -3.92 12.95 -3.33
N LEU A 184 -4.28 13.06 -2.04
CA LEU A 184 -5.18 12.12 -1.36
C LEU A 184 -6.58 12.15 -1.98
N VAL A 185 -7.15 13.34 -2.19
CA VAL A 185 -8.49 13.50 -2.78
C VAL A 185 -8.54 12.97 -4.21
N ASP A 186 -7.53 13.28 -5.03
CA ASP A 186 -7.44 12.76 -6.39
C ASP A 186 -7.28 11.23 -6.41
N THR A 187 -6.46 10.69 -5.50
CA THR A 187 -6.28 9.24 -5.35
C THR A 187 -7.58 8.55 -4.96
N ASP A 188 -8.35 9.10 -4.02
CA ASP A 188 -9.63 8.53 -3.60
C ASP A 188 -10.65 8.47 -4.75
N ARG A 189 -10.68 9.53 -5.57
CA ARG A 189 -11.52 9.60 -6.78
C ARG A 189 -11.09 8.57 -7.84
N TYR A 190 -9.80 8.41 -8.09
CA TYR A 190 -9.30 7.39 -9.01
C TYR A 190 -9.56 5.97 -8.49
N LEU A 191 -9.42 5.77 -7.18
CA LEU A 191 -9.66 4.49 -6.53
C LEU A 191 -11.12 4.03 -6.67
N GLU A 192 -12.07 4.97 -6.67
CA GLU A 192 -13.49 4.65 -6.89
C GLU A 192 -13.72 3.95 -8.23
N GLN A 193 -13.11 4.47 -9.31
CA GLN A 193 -13.17 3.84 -10.63
C GLN A 193 -12.47 2.47 -10.62
N ALA A 194 -11.28 2.38 -10.03
CA ALA A 194 -10.54 1.11 -9.97
C ALA A 194 -11.34 0.01 -9.27
N ILE A 195 -12.03 0.33 -8.17
CA ILE A 195 -12.89 -0.60 -7.43
C ILE A 195 -14.07 -1.09 -8.26
N HIS A 196 -14.68 -0.18 -9.04
CA HIS A 196 -15.78 -0.53 -9.93
C HIS A 196 -15.37 -1.53 -11.02
N ASP A 197 -14.13 -1.43 -11.51
CA ASP A 197 -13.63 -2.24 -12.63
C ASP A 197 -12.96 -3.56 -12.18
N LEU A 198 -12.88 -3.82 -10.86
CA LEU A 198 -12.39 -5.10 -10.34
C LEU A 198 -13.32 -6.25 -10.72
N GLY A 199 -12.73 -7.33 -11.21
CA GLY A 199 -13.40 -8.61 -11.38
C GLY A 199 -13.66 -9.31 -10.05
N ALA A 200 -14.62 -10.23 -10.02
CA ALA A 200 -15.02 -10.94 -8.80
C ALA A 200 -13.87 -11.68 -8.10
N ASN A 201 -12.88 -12.16 -8.88
CA ASN A 201 -11.73 -12.90 -8.39
C ASN A 201 -10.46 -12.04 -8.26
N ASP A 202 -10.58 -10.72 -8.25
CA ASP A 202 -9.44 -9.83 -8.03
C ASP A 202 -9.30 -9.45 -6.57
N LEU A 203 -8.06 -9.18 -6.16
CA LEU A 203 -7.73 -8.59 -4.88
C LEU A 203 -7.04 -7.25 -5.10
N LEU A 204 -7.56 -6.21 -4.47
CA LEU A 204 -6.89 -4.92 -4.33
C LEU A 204 -6.32 -4.81 -2.92
N ILE A 205 -5.05 -4.44 -2.81
CA ILE A 205 -4.40 -4.05 -1.56
C ILE A 205 -3.94 -2.60 -1.70
N VAL A 206 -4.39 -1.73 -0.81
CA VAL A 206 -3.92 -0.35 -0.69
C VAL A 206 -3.05 -0.24 0.54
N THR A 207 -1.82 0.23 0.37
CA THR A 207 -0.82 0.28 1.43
C THR A 207 0.16 1.42 1.22
N SER A 208 1.19 1.51 2.04
CA SER A 208 2.33 2.40 1.83
C SER A 208 3.63 1.65 2.13
N THR A 209 4.74 2.05 1.50
CA THR A 209 6.09 1.53 1.81
C THR A 209 6.88 2.43 2.76
N HIS A 210 6.45 3.68 2.95
CA HIS A 210 7.06 4.63 3.87
C HIS A 210 6.08 5.76 4.19
N ALA A 211 6.39 6.54 5.23
CA ALA A 211 5.65 7.75 5.57
C ALA A 211 6.51 9.00 5.34
N ALA A 212 5.88 10.11 5.02
CA ALA A 212 6.53 11.38 4.74
C ALA A 212 5.60 12.51 5.20
N ASP A 213 5.52 12.67 6.52
CA ASP A 213 4.68 13.72 7.12
C ASP A 213 5.16 15.11 6.66
N PRO A 214 4.34 15.87 5.90
CA PRO A 214 4.72 17.16 5.37
C PRO A 214 4.91 18.23 6.45
N THR A 215 4.49 18.00 7.70
CA THR A 215 4.68 18.95 8.80
C THR A 215 5.94 18.66 9.63
N PHE A 216 6.73 17.65 9.28
CA PHE A 216 7.92 17.23 10.02
C PHE A 216 9.23 17.67 9.37
N GLY A 217 10.24 17.95 10.19
CA GLY A 217 11.58 18.36 9.72
C GLY A 217 12.46 17.22 9.17
N VAL A 218 12.01 15.97 9.26
CA VAL A 218 12.71 14.78 8.76
C VAL A 218 11.83 14.01 7.78
N THR A 219 12.43 13.48 6.73
CA THR A 219 11.73 12.62 5.75
C THR A 219 12.66 11.50 5.27
N PRO A 220 12.20 10.22 5.20
CA PRO A 220 10.90 9.71 5.63
C PRO A 220 10.69 9.79 7.16
N THR A 221 9.45 9.96 7.60
CA THR A 221 9.03 9.78 9.00
C THR A 221 8.85 8.28 9.31
N ARG A 222 8.95 7.91 10.59
CA ARG A 222 8.82 6.51 11.04
C ARG A 222 7.44 6.32 11.65
N GLU A 223 6.52 5.79 10.85
CA GLU A 223 5.10 5.66 11.19
C GLU A 223 4.58 4.25 10.90
N TYR A 224 3.43 3.93 11.49
CA TYR A 224 2.59 2.84 10.98
C TYR A 224 2.06 3.20 9.59
N LEU A 225 1.90 2.20 8.73
CA LEU A 225 1.45 2.37 7.35
C LEU A 225 0.07 1.76 7.16
N PRO A 226 -0.80 2.30 6.29
CA PRO A 226 -2.12 1.73 6.05
C PRO A 226 -2.03 0.33 5.45
N LEU A 227 -3.00 -0.51 5.79
CA LEU A 227 -3.27 -1.77 5.09
C LEU A 227 -4.78 -1.87 4.89
N LEU A 228 -5.22 -1.74 3.64
CA LEU A 228 -6.58 -2.00 3.21
C LEU A 228 -6.54 -3.13 2.18
N ALA A 229 -7.44 -4.09 2.28
CA ALA A 229 -7.60 -5.14 1.29
C ALA A 229 -9.08 -5.27 0.90
N TYR A 230 -9.35 -5.43 -0.39
CA TYR A 230 -10.71 -5.46 -0.92
C TYR A 230 -10.81 -6.43 -2.10
N SER A 231 -11.94 -7.15 -2.16
CA SER A 231 -12.30 -7.96 -3.31
C SER A 231 -13.82 -7.90 -3.51
N PRO A 232 -14.33 -7.78 -4.75
CA PRO A 232 -15.78 -7.78 -4.98
C PRO A 232 -16.49 -9.07 -4.52
N SER A 233 -15.77 -10.20 -4.43
CA SER A 233 -16.30 -11.45 -3.87
C SER A 233 -16.38 -11.47 -2.34
N ARG A 234 -15.87 -10.43 -1.66
CA ARG A 234 -15.81 -10.31 -0.19
C ARG A 234 -16.52 -9.03 0.24
N GLN A 235 -17.84 -9.11 0.41
CA GLN A 235 -18.69 -7.92 0.62
C GLN A 235 -18.64 -7.35 2.05
N THR A 236 -17.98 -8.02 2.99
CA THR A 236 -17.82 -7.52 4.36
C THR A 236 -16.39 -7.75 4.79
N GLY A 237 -15.70 -6.66 5.13
CA GLY A 237 -14.35 -6.70 5.64
C GLY A 237 -14.30 -6.59 7.16
N HIS A 238 -13.15 -6.98 7.72
CA HIS A 238 -12.90 -6.97 9.16
C HIS A 238 -11.50 -6.42 9.46
N ALA A 239 -11.25 -6.15 10.74
CA ALA A 239 -9.95 -5.69 11.19
C ALA A 239 -8.87 -6.78 11.03
N LEU A 240 -7.77 -6.44 10.37
CA LEU A 240 -6.54 -7.25 10.24
C LEU A 240 -5.54 -6.98 11.38
N GLY A 241 -5.85 -5.99 12.24
CA GLY A 241 -5.00 -5.60 13.36
C GLY A 241 -3.69 -4.94 12.92
N ILE A 242 -2.65 -5.16 13.72
CA ILE A 242 -1.30 -4.64 13.49
C ILE A 242 -0.42 -5.75 12.92
N ARG A 243 0.01 -5.59 11.68
CA ARG A 243 0.95 -6.48 11.02
C ARG A 243 2.37 -6.07 11.38
N ARG A 244 3.22 -7.05 11.69
CA ARG A 244 4.55 -6.80 12.27
C ARG A 244 5.62 -6.46 11.23
N THR A 245 5.32 -6.66 9.94
CA THR A 245 6.24 -6.40 8.84
C THR A 245 5.46 -6.08 7.57
N LEU A 246 6.06 -5.28 6.68
CA LEU A 246 5.53 -5.04 5.33
C LEU A 246 5.55 -6.33 4.48
N ALA A 247 6.40 -7.28 4.83
CA ALA A 247 6.55 -8.56 4.14
C ALA A 247 5.27 -9.41 4.13
N ASP A 248 4.30 -9.12 5.00
CA ASP A 248 2.99 -9.79 5.02
C ASP A 248 2.24 -9.62 3.69
N VAL A 249 2.41 -8.47 3.00
CA VAL A 249 1.85 -8.23 1.66
C VAL A 249 2.49 -9.18 0.65
N GLY A 250 3.82 -9.24 0.59
CA GLY A 250 4.55 -10.15 -0.29
C GLY A 250 4.24 -11.63 -0.02
N ALA A 251 4.15 -12.01 1.25
CA ALA A 251 3.77 -13.36 1.67
C ALA A 251 2.36 -13.74 1.19
N THR A 252 1.42 -12.80 1.25
CA THR A 252 0.04 -12.98 0.75
C THR A 252 0.02 -13.22 -0.75
N VAL A 253 0.81 -12.46 -1.51
CA VAL A 253 0.92 -12.65 -2.96
C VAL A 253 1.50 -14.03 -3.28
N LEU A 254 2.60 -14.42 -2.63
CA LEU A 254 3.24 -15.73 -2.85
C LEU A 254 2.31 -16.90 -2.50
N GLU A 255 1.61 -16.83 -1.36
CA GLU A 255 0.66 -17.87 -0.95
C GLU A 255 -0.51 -17.98 -1.93
N ASN A 256 -1.08 -16.85 -2.38
CA ASN A 256 -2.20 -16.86 -3.32
C ASN A 256 -1.86 -17.62 -4.60
N TYR A 257 -0.68 -17.38 -5.17
CA TYR A 257 -0.24 -18.04 -6.39
C TYR A 257 0.34 -19.44 -6.17
N GLY A 258 0.42 -19.90 -4.91
CA GLY A 258 0.91 -21.24 -4.58
C GLY A 258 2.39 -21.44 -4.89
N VAL A 259 3.17 -20.35 -4.90
CA VAL A 259 4.61 -20.35 -5.22
C VAL A 259 5.49 -20.16 -3.97
N ALA A 260 4.88 -20.00 -2.80
CA ALA A 260 5.58 -19.87 -1.53
C ALA A 260 6.21 -21.19 -1.08
N THR A 261 7.54 -21.23 -0.95
CA THR A 261 8.27 -22.25 -0.18
C THR A 261 8.80 -21.69 1.14
N VAL A 262 9.15 -20.40 1.15
CA VAL A 262 9.57 -19.60 2.31
C VAL A 262 9.00 -18.19 2.14
N THR A 263 8.60 -17.54 3.23
CA THR A 263 8.12 -16.15 3.22
C THR A 263 8.81 -15.33 4.33
N ALA A 264 9.01 -14.03 4.09
CA ALA A 264 9.56 -13.12 5.11
C ALA A 264 8.48 -12.57 6.06
N GLY A 265 7.20 -12.71 5.71
CA GLY A 265 6.05 -12.30 6.52
C GLY A 265 5.01 -13.42 6.65
N HIS A 266 3.95 -13.11 7.40
CA HIS A 266 2.77 -13.96 7.55
C HIS A 266 1.68 -13.45 6.62
N SER A 267 1.28 -14.29 5.69
CA SER A 267 0.19 -13.98 4.77
C SER A 267 -1.10 -13.64 5.54
N LEU A 268 -1.88 -12.73 4.96
CA LEU A 268 -3.23 -12.39 5.40
C LEU A 268 -4.32 -13.06 4.52
N LEU A 269 -3.94 -14.00 3.65
CA LEU A 269 -4.85 -14.62 2.69
C LEU A 269 -5.99 -15.37 3.37
N ASN A 270 -5.70 -16.10 4.46
CA ASN A 270 -6.73 -16.83 5.20
C ASN A 270 -7.73 -15.86 5.82
N GLU A 271 -7.27 -14.76 6.42
CA GLU A 271 -8.14 -13.73 6.99
C GLU A 271 -9.04 -13.07 5.92
N ILE A 272 -8.56 -12.92 4.68
CA ILE A 272 -9.37 -12.37 3.58
C ILE A 272 -10.36 -13.39 3.01
N THR A 273 -10.01 -14.69 3.01
CA THR A 273 -10.74 -15.72 2.26
C THR A 273 -11.66 -16.60 3.11
N GLN A 274 -11.42 -16.69 4.41
CA GLN A 274 -12.27 -17.42 5.36
C GLN A 274 -13.38 -16.51 5.88
N ILE A 275 -14.39 -16.30 5.04
CA ILE A 275 -15.72 -15.81 5.42
C ILE A 275 -16.75 -16.77 4.83
#